data_AF-A0A2P7YFQ8-F1
#
_entry.id   AF-A0A2P7YFQ8-F1
#
_cell.length_a   1.000
_cell.length_b   1.000
_cell.length_c   1.000
_cell.angle_alpha   90.00
_cell.angle_beta   90.00
_cell.angle_gamma   90.00
#
_symmetry.space_group_name_H-M   'P 1'
#
loop_
_entity.id
_entity.type
_entity.pdbx_description
1 polymer ?
#
loop_
_entity_poly.entity_id
_entity_poly.type
_entity_poly.pdbx_seq_one_letter_code
_entity_poly.pdbx_strand_id
1 'polypeptide(L)'
;MLLAAFGVFDAAMVIWKDFALPVMAPFEHPPLPTLFYRYWLHVQWLLSAIYPFEISVDQLDYYSFDPHQWSIPVEFYSSLAMFGTIIAISQLRTSWRITSLLGLYFYLYMSSRQRCTTFFTGLLIAEAEAAIEAHRHRRSLGLLGSQSSLEASGQISSNDSKVGQALLRYLTSFSHRTVEILSAIAMVIGVTMLTAHYNEVGISENIPHWIARHIFWLPDLFLIYHGAILIVVATMCSTFFEPLFTNALTLYLGEISFGIYLVHGSVFKSLGYFIIPLAVQRATGSSANESIDTAWFSKMPQGQAFLAGLLSYIIVCPVVIWAADLFWRFIDKPSVAYTKRLEKALLRTPAKSS
;
A
#
# COMPACT_ATOMS: atom_id res chain seq x y z
N MET A 1 -16.34 12.26 -12.48
CA MET A 1 -17.15 13.49 -12.60
C MET A 1 -17.95 13.50 -13.89
N LEU A 2 -17.31 13.56 -15.07
CA LEU A 2 -18.01 13.61 -16.37
C LEU A 2 -18.94 12.41 -16.59
N LEU A 3 -18.46 11.19 -16.30
CA LEU A 3 -19.30 9.98 -16.41
C LEU A 3 -20.55 10.04 -15.53
N ALA A 4 -20.43 10.56 -14.31
CA ALA A 4 -21.57 10.76 -13.41
C ALA A 4 -22.51 11.87 -13.94
N ALA A 5 -21.96 12.93 -14.52
CA ALA A 5 -22.74 14.00 -15.15
C ALA A 5 -23.56 13.52 -16.35
N PHE A 6 -23.00 12.57 -17.11
CA PHE A 6 -23.67 11.94 -18.25
C PHE A 6 -24.64 10.81 -17.86
N GLY A 7 -24.86 10.58 -16.56
CA GLY A 7 -25.80 9.57 -16.07
C GLY A 7 -25.36 8.12 -16.31
N VAL A 8 -24.05 7.88 -16.55
CA VAL A 8 -23.49 6.53 -16.80
C VAL A 8 -23.77 5.56 -15.65
N PHE A 9 -23.98 6.10 -14.45
CA PHE A 9 -24.16 5.36 -13.21
C PHE A 9 -25.63 5.28 -12.75
N ASP A 10 -26.56 5.96 -13.41
CA ASP A 10 -27.92 6.15 -12.91
C ASP A 10 -28.70 4.84 -12.88
N ALA A 11 -28.62 4.05 -13.96
CA ALA A 11 -29.28 2.75 -14.05
C ALA A 11 -28.71 1.73 -13.05
N ALA A 12 -27.39 1.74 -12.84
CA ALA A 12 -26.75 0.92 -11.81
C ALA A 12 -27.17 1.34 -10.40
N MET A 13 -27.42 2.63 -10.18
CA MET A 13 -27.87 3.17 -8.90
C MET A 13 -29.29 2.74 -8.54
N VAL A 14 -30.19 2.69 -9.53
CA VAL A 14 -31.54 2.16 -9.33
C VAL A 14 -31.48 0.70 -8.88
N ILE A 15 -30.69 -0.13 -9.58
CA ILE A 15 -30.48 -1.52 -9.19
C ILE A 15 -29.89 -1.62 -7.78
N TRP A 16 -28.88 -0.83 -7.44
CA TRP A 16 -28.31 -0.87 -6.09
C TRP A 16 -29.35 -0.52 -5.00
N LYS A 17 -30.20 0.50 -5.24
CA LYS A 17 -31.26 0.91 -4.30
C LYS A 17 -32.30 -0.18 -4.11
N ASP A 18 -32.69 -0.87 -5.18
CA ASP A 18 -33.69 -1.94 -5.15
C ASP A 18 -33.21 -3.17 -4.36
N PHE A 19 -31.91 -3.45 -4.36
CA PHE A 19 -31.32 -4.59 -3.66
C PHE A 19 -30.97 -4.31 -2.20
N ALA A 20 -30.99 -3.04 -1.77
CA ALA A 20 -30.71 -2.60 -0.40
C ALA A 20 -29.43 -3.21 0.23
N LEU A 21 -28.41 -3.55 -0.57
CA LEU A 21 -27.23 -4.30 -0.13
C LEU A 21 -26.52 -3.59 1.05
N PRO A 22 -26.38 -4.23 2.22
CA PRO A 22 -25.83 -3.58 3.43
C PRO A 22 -24.30 -3.51 3.39
N VAL A 23 -23.67 -4.25 2.48
CA VAL A 23 -22.22 -4.47 2.41
C VAL A 23 -21.50 -3.30 1.73
N MET A 24 -22.23 -2.37 1.11
CA MET A 24 -21.62 -1.34 0.26
C MET A 24 -22.02 0.06 0.69
N ALA A 25 -21.00 0.91 0.89
CA ALA A 25 -21.18 2.33 1.22
C ALA A 25 -22.12 3.02 0.20
N PRO A 26 -22.92 4.00 0.64
CA PRO A 26 -23.98 4.57 -0.17
C PRO A 26 -23.47 5.08 -1.52
N PHE A 27 -24.05 4.53 -2.59
CA PHE A 27 -23.77 4.88 -3.98
C PHE A 27 -24.65 6.06 -4.41
N GLU A 28 -24.55 7.19 -3.71
CA GLU A 28 -25.24 8.41 -4.11
C GLU A 28 -24.28 9.39 -4.76
N HIS A 29 -24.52 9.68 -6.04
CA HIS A 29 -23.81 10.73 -6.75
C HIS A 29 -24.56 12.05 -6.55
N PRO A 30 -23.96 13.03 -5.83
CA PRO A 30 -24.57 14.33 -5.71
C PRO A 30 -24.53 15.06 -7.07
N PRO A 31 -25.38 16.07 -7.29
CA PRO A 31 -25.41 16.82 -8.54
C PRO A 31 -24.04 17.45 -8.85
N LEU A 32 -23.78 17.71 -10.13
CA LEU A 32 -22.47 18.16 -10.62
C LEU A 32 -21.85 19.33 -9.84
N PRO A 33 -22.59 20.39 -9.44
CA PRO A 33 -22.03 21.47 -8.62
C PRO A 33 -21.48 20.99 -7.28
N THR A 34 -22.21 20.11 -6.59
CA THR A 34 -21.78 19.51 -5.32
C THR A 34 -20.60 18.58 -5.52
N LEU A 35 -20.59 17.83 -6.63
CA LEU A 35 -19.50 16.92 -6.98
C LEU A 35 -18.20 17.71 -7.29
N PHE A 36 -18.31 18.86 -7.96
CA PHE A 36 -17.20 19.79 -8.18
C PHE A 36 -16.71 20.44 -6.88
N TYR A 37 -17.64 20.85 -6.02
CA TYR A 37 -17.29 21.36 -4.70
C TYR A 37 -16.51 20.32 -3.86
N ARG A 38 -16.99 19.07 -3.79
CA ARG A 38 -16.30 17.97 -3.10
C ARG A 38 -14.94 17.66 -3.72
N TYR A 39 -14.82 17.69 -5.05
CA TYR A 39 -13.54 17.53 -5.74
C TYR A 39 -12.55 18.63 -5.35
N TRP A 40 -12.98 19.89 -5.37
CA TRP A 40 -12.10 21.00 -5.03
C TRP A 40 -11.70 20.99 -3.56
N LEU A 41 -12.61 20.62 -2.64
CA LEU A 41 -12.26 20.39 -1.24
C LEU A 41 -11.19 19.30 -1.10
N HIS A 42 -11.31 18.20 -1.86
CA HIS A 42 -10.31 17.13 -1.86
C HIS A 42 -8.94 17.63 -2.37
N VAL A 43 -8.92 18.43 -3.44
CA VAL A 43 -7.68 19.05 -3.96
C VAL A 43 -7.08 20.03 -2.94
N GLN A 44 -7.91 20.90 -2.35
CA GLN A 44 -7.46 21.83 -1.31
C GLN A 44 -6.89 21.08 -0.12
N TRP A 45 -7.52 20.00 0.31
CA TRP A 45 -7.01 19.15 1.38
C TRP A 45 -5.65 18.54 1.00
N LEU A 46 -5.54 17.96 -0.20
CA LEU A 46 -4.30 17.39 -0.71
C LEU A 46 -3.15 18.42 -0.73
N LEU A 47 -3.45 19.66 -1.11
CA LEU A 47 -2.49 20.77 -1.16
C LEU A 47 -2.25 21.44 0.20
N SER A 48 -3.20 21.38 1.14
CA SER A 48 -3.06 21.94 2.49
C SER A 48 -2.06 21.18 3.35
N ALA A 49 -1.71 19.96 2.93
CA ALA A 49 -0.72 19.09 3.55
C ALA A 49 0.74 19.56 3.39
N ILE A 50 1.01 20.86 3.45
CA ILE A 50 2.36 21.45 3.44
C ILE A 50 3.18 20.97 4.65
N TYR A 51 2.51 20.64 5.77
CA TYR A 51 3.12 20.06 6.94
C TYR A 51 2.75 18.57 7.10
N PRO A 52 3.66 17.65 6.71
CA PRO A 52 3.44 16.21 6.77
C PRO A 52 3.37 15.62 8.20
N PHE A 53 3.33 16.47 9.22
CA PHE A 53 3.14 16.05 10.60
C PHE A 53 1.97 16.73 11.33
N GLU A 54 1.19 17.60 10.69
CA GLU A 54 0.09 18.32 11.36
C GLU A 54 -1.27 17.62 11.18
N ILE A 55 -1.51 17.01 10.02
CA ILE A 55 -2.80 16.47 9.62
C ILE A 55 -2.93 15.00 10.03
N SER A 56 -4.01 14.65 10.72
CA SER A 56 -4.36 13.26 10.98
C SER A 56 -4.90 12.61 9.71
N VAL A 57 -4.14 11.67 9.15
CA VAL A 57 -4.52 10.91 7.94
C VAL A 57 -5.58 9.83 8.24
N ASP A 58 -5.87 9.61 9.52
CA ASP A 58 -6.77 8.56 10.01
C ASP A 58 -8.25 8.99 10.06
N GLN A 59 -8.57 10.26 9.78
CA GLN A 59 -9.95 10.74 9.75
C GLN A 59 -10.62 10.38 8.40
N LEU A 60 -11.64 9.51 8.47
CA LEU A 60 -12.46 9.07 7.34
C LEU A 60 -13.32 10.18 6.72
N ASP A 61 -13.61 11.23 7.48
CA ASP A 61 -14.55 12.29 7.07
C ASP A 61 -14.00 13.19 5.95
N TYR A 62 -12.69 13.14 5.67
CA TYR A 62 -12.08 13.90 4.58
C TYR A 62 -12.29 13.28 3.19
N TYR A 63 -12.71 12.01 3.11
CA TYR A 63 -12.92 11.29 1.85
C TYR A 63 -14.30 11.58 1.22
N SER A 64 -14.67 12.87 1.14
CA SER A 64 -16.00 13.31 0.71
C SER A 64 -16.29 13.12 -0.78
N PHE A 65 -15.25 12.96 -1.61
CA PHE A 65 -15.38 12.81 -3.06
C PHE A 65 -15.73 11.38 -3.47
N ASP A 66 -14.92 10.40 -3.10
CA ASP A 66 -15.22 8.97 -3.28
C ASP A 66 -14.48 8.11 -2.23
N PRO A 67 -15.19 7.34 -1.39
CA PRO A 67 -14.58 6.55 -0.31
C PRO A 67 -13.54 5.53 -0.78
N HIS A 68 -13.65 4.98 -2.00
CA HIS A 68 -12.67 3.97 -2.46
C HIS A 68 -11.28 4.56 -2.70
N GLN A 69 -11.17 5.89 -2.87
CA GLN A 69 -9.94 6.61 -3.19
C GLN A 69 -9.14 7.02 -1.94
N TRP A 70 -9.48 6.47 -0.78
CA TRP A 70 -8.92 6.89 0.50
C TRP A 70 -7.40 6.71 0.63
N SER A 71 -6.79 5.77 -0.11
CA SER A 71 -5.36 5.50 0.01
C SER A 71 -4.50 6.56 -0.68
N ILE A 72 -4.97 7.20 -1.75
CA ILE A 72 -4.22 8.25 -2.49
C ILE A 72 -3.74 9.38 -1.55
N PRO A 73 -4.63 10.03 -0.78
CA PRO A 73 -4.28 10.90 0.34
C PRO A 73 -3.17 10.39 1.25
N VAL A 74 -3.30 9.15 1.72
CA VAL A 74 -2.38 8.53 2.68
C VAL A 74 -1.01 8.33 2.06
N GLU A 75 -0.97 7.81 0.83
CA GLU A 75 0.24 7.53 0.07
C GLU A 75 0.99 8.83 -0.27
N PHE A 76 0.27 9.85 -0.73
CA PHE A 76 0.85 11.17 -1.04
C PHE A 76 1.48 11.80 0.21
N TYR A 77 0.74 11.83 1.32
CA TYR A 77 1.19 12.43 2.57
C TYR A 77 2.40 11.70 3.17
N SER A 78 2.32 10.37 3.25
CA SER A 78 3.38 9.54 3.81
C SER A 78 4.66 9.64 2.96
N SER A 79 4.52 9.72 1.65
CA SER A 79 5.65 9.94 0.72
C SER A 79 6.29 11.32 0.90
N LEU A 80 5.49 12.38 1.08
CA LEU A 80 6.01 13.72 1.34
C LEU A 80 6.73 13.79 2.69
N ALA A 81 6.18 13.13 3.73
CA ALA A 81 6.81 13.00 5.04
C ALA A 81 8.18 12.30 4.96
N MET A 82 8.25 11.20 4.21
CA MET A 82 9.50 10.48 3.96
C MET A 82 10.50 11.35 3.20
N PHE A 83 10.09 12.00 2.11
CA PHE A 83 10.96 12.85 1.30
C PHE A 83 11.53 14.02 2.11
N GLY A 84 10.68 14.72 2.87
CA GLY A 84 11.11 15.78 3.78
C GLY A 84 12.08 15.28 4.84
N THR A 85 11.83 14.08 5.39
CA THR A 85 12.73 13.45 6.36
C THR A 85 14.08 13.11 5.74
N ILE A 86 14.11 12.50 4.55
CA ILE A 86 15.34 12.17 3.83
C ILE A 86 16.19 13.43 3.60
N ILE A 87 15.58 14.54 3.18
CA ILE A 87 16.28 15.81 3.03
C ILE A 87 16.84 16.29 4.38
N ALA A 88 16.02 16.28 5.43
CA ALA A 88 16.40 16.76 6.75
C ALA A 88 17.59 15.98 7.35
N ILE A 89 17.65 14.67 7.13
CA ILE A 89 18.71 13.80 7.66
C ILE A 89 19.86 13.54 6.66
N SER A 90 19.79 14.09 5.44
CA SER A 90 20.71 13.79 4.34
C SER A 90 22.18 14.04 4.68
N GLN A 91 22.47 15.02 5.54
CA GLN A 91 23.82 15.39 5.96
C GLN A 91 24.29 14.69 7.24
N LEU A 92 23.44 13.88 7.88
CA LEU A 92 23.79 13.16 9.10
C LEU A 92 24.65 11.92 8.80
N ARG A 93 25.52 11.55 9.74
CA ARG A 93 26.25 10.27 9.67
C ARG A 93 25.28 9.09 9.80
N THR A 94 25.59 7.95 9.20
CA THR A 94 24.73 6.75 9.15
C THR A 94 24.16 6.34 10.51
N SER A 95 24.96 6.34 11.58
CA SER A 95 24.45 6.00 12.92
C SER A 95 23.39 6.99 13.40
N TRP A 96 23.62 8.29 13.20
CA TRP A 96 22.65 9.33 13.56
C TRP A 96 21.41 9.27 12.67
N ARG A 97 21.55 8.96 11.38
CA ARG A 97 20.41 8.73 10.47
C ARG A 97 19.51 7.60 10.98
N ILE A 98 20.08 6.43 11.25
CA ILE A 98 19.32 5.28 11.76
C ILE A 98 18.68 5.60 13.11
N THR A 99 19.41 6.23 14.05
CA THR A 99 18.85 6.61 15.35
C THR A 99 17.72 7.63 15.22
N SER A 100 17.86 8.64 14.36
CA SER A 100 16.81 9.63 14.09
C SER A 100 15.58 8.99 13.45
N LEU A 101 15.76 8.09 12.47
CA LEU A 101 14.67 7.37 11.84
C LEU A 101 13.94 6.44 12.82
N LEU A 102 14.68 5.74 13.70
CA LEU A 102 14.08 4.92 14.74
C LEU A 102 13.28 5.77 15.73
N GLY A 103 13.84 6.91 16.18
CA GLY A 103 13.14 7.85 17.05
C GLY A 103 11.84 8.36 16.42
N LEU A 104 11.89 8.73 15.13
CA LEU A 104 10.71 9.18 14.39
C LEU A 104 9.69 8.06 14.18
N TYR A 105 10.14 6.84 13.87
CA TYR A 105 9.27 5.66 13.78
C TYR A 105 8.51 5.43 15.09
N PHE A 106 9.21 5.43 16.24
CA PHE A 106 8.57 5.27 17.54
C PHE A 106 7.59 6.41 17.84
N TYR A 107 7.95 7.65 17.52
CA TYR A 107 7.05 8.79 17.67
C TYR A 107 5.75 8.62 16.86
N LEU A 108 5.87 8.24 15.58
CA LEU A 108 4.71 8.02 14.71
C LEU A 108 3.84 6.87 15.20
N TYR A 109 4.47 5.80 15.68
CA TYR A 109 3.77 4.63 16.23
C TYR A 109 3.00 4.98 17.51
N MET A 110 3.64 5.70 18.45
CA MET A 110 3.02 6.10 19.71
C MET A 110 1.95 7.19 19.53
N SER A 111 2.05 8.00 18.48
CA SER A 111 1.05 9.03 18.14
C SER A 111 -0.14 8.48 17.34
N SER A 112 -0.31 7.15 17.30
CA SER A 112 -1.37 6.44 16.54
C SER A 112 -1.38 6.69 15.04
N ARG A 113 -0.26 7.12 14.43
CA ARG A 113 -0.14 7.41 12.99
C ARG A 113 0.38 6.21 12.21
N GLN A 114 -0.24 5.07 12.41
CA GLN A 114 0.30 3.78 11.98
C GLN A 114 0.37 3.64 10.44
N ARG A 115 -0.52 4.31 9.70
CA ARG A 115 -0.43 4.38 8.23
C ARG A 115 0.88 4.99 7.75
N CYS A 116 1.41 6.00 8.44
CA CYS A 116 2.72 6.57 8.13
C CYS A 116 3.86 5.63 8.59
N THR A 117 3.67 4.89 9.69
CA THR A 117 4.74 4.03 10.22
C THR A 117 5.18 2.95 9.24
N THR A 118 4.28 2.39 8.43
CA THR A 118 4.62 1.37 7.43
C THR A 118 5.57 1.90 6.36
N PHE A 119 5.37 3.15 5.92
CA PHE A 119 6.26 3.87 5.01
C PHE A 119 7.65 4.09 5.64
N PHE A 120 7.69 4.50 6.91
CA PHE A 120 8.94 4.66 7.66
C PHE A 120 9.65 3.34 7.97
N THR A 121 8.93 2.23 8.09
CA THR A 121 9.52 0.89 8.15
C THR A 121 10.28 0.59 6.87
N GLY A 122 9.70 0.86 5.70
CA GLY A 122 10.39 0.72 4.41
C GLY A 122 11.64 1.61 4.33
N LEU A 123 11.55 2.86 4.79
CA LEU A 123 12.70 3.78 4.85
C LEU A 123 13.81 3.25 5.78
N LEU A 124 13.46 2.71 6.93
CA LEU A 124 14.40 2.10 7.88
C LEU A 124 15.10 0.88 7.29
N ILE A 125 14.36 0.02 6.59
CA ILE A 125 14.93 -1.17 5.92
C ILE A 125 15.92 -0.72 4.84
N ALA A 126 15.53 0.21 3.98
CA ALA A 126 16.40 0.75 2.93
C ALA A 126 17.67 1.41 3.50
N GLU A 127 17.54 2.16 4.60
CA GLU A 127 18.67 2.75 5.31
C GLU A 127 19.63 1.68 5.86
N ALA A 128 19.08 0.65 6.50
CA ALA A 128 19.84 -0.44 7.06
C ALA A 128 20.59 -1.23 5.97
N GLU A 129 19.94 -1.48 4.84
CA GLU A 129 20.54 -2.15 3.67
C GLU A 129 21.68 -1.31 3.08
N ALA A 130 21.45 -0.02 2.86
CA ALA A 130 22.50 0.90 2.38
C ALA A 130 23.70 0.97 3.34
N ALA A 131 23.45 0.91 4.66
CA ALA A 131 24.50 0.87 5.67
C ALA A 131 25.29 -0.45 5.65
N ILE A 132 24.61 -1.58 5.47
CA ILE A 132 25.24 -2.91 5.34
C ILE A 132 26.11 -2.96 4.08
N GLU A 133 25.60 -2.47 2.95
CA GLU A 133 26.34 -2.49 1.69
C GLU A 133 27.58 -1.59 1.74
N ALA A 134 27.46 -0.39 2.30
CA ALA A 134 28.62 0.48 2.55
C ALA A 134 29.68 -0.18 3.44
N HIS A 135 29.26 -0.95 4.46
CA HIS A 135 30.18 -1.70 5.32
C HIS A 135 30.89 -2.83 4.56
N ARG A 136 30.15 -3.61 3.77
CA ARG A 136 30.71 -4.68 2.92
C ARG A 136 31.72 -4.13 1.93
N HIS A 137 31.40 -3.03 1.26
CA HIS A 137 32.28 -2.37 0.30
C HIS A 137 33.56 -1.82 0.95
N ARG A 138 33.48 -1.22 2.14
CA ARG A 138 34.69 -0.80 2.88
C ARG A 138 35.57 -1.99 3.27
N ARG A 139 34.95 -3.11 3.66
CA ARG A 139 35.67 -4.33 4.03
C ARG A 139 36.37 -4.97 2.82
N SER A 140 35.73 -5.01 1.65
CA SER A 140 36.35 -5.54 0.42
C SER A 140 37.54 -4.67 -0.01
N LEU A 141 37.41 -3.34 0.04
CA LEU A 141 38.52 -2.43 -0.22
C LEU A 141 39.66 -2.57 0.80
N GLY A 142 39.34 -2.78 2.08
CA GLY A 142 40.34 -3.03 3.12
C GLY A 142 41.14 -4.31 2.91
N LEU A 143 40.50 -5.37 2.39
CA LEU A 143 41.15 -6.63 2.02
C LEU A 143 42.05 -6.49 0.78
N LEU A 144 41.62 -5.70 -0.21
CA LEU A 144 42.43 -5.37 -1.40
C LEU A 144 43.63 -4.47 -1.01
N GLY A 145 43.41 -3.50 -0.13
CA GLY A 145 44.45 -2.64 0.43
C GLY A 145 45.47 -3.42 1.25
N SER A 146 45.04 -4.38 2.07
CA SER A 146 45.95 -5.20 2.90
C SER A 146 46.85 -6.12 2.08
N GLN A 147 46.46 -6.48 0.84
CA GLN A 147 47.36 -7.19 -0.08
C GLN A 147 48.47 -6.28 -0.62
N SER A 148 48.22 -4.98 -0.76
CA SER A 148 49.23 -3.98 -1.17
C SER A 148 50.03 -3.36 -0.02
N SER A 149 49.55 -3.49 1.23
CA SER A 149 50.08 -2.77 2.40
C SER A 149 50.68 -3.67 3.48
N LEU A 150 51.16 -4.86 3.14
CA LEU A 150 51.99 -5.68 4.04
C LEU A 150 53.31 -5.00 4.44
N GLU A 151 53.64 -3.82 3.87
CA GLU A 151 54.81 -3.00 4.26
C GLU A 151 54.48 -1.75 5.09
N ALA A 152 53.22 -1.39 5.34
CA ALA A 152 52.89 -0.16 6.07
C ALA A 152 51.96 -0.44 7.26
N SER A 153 52.59 -0.84 8.36
CA SER A 153 51.97 -0.95 9.68
C SER A 153 51.31 0.36 10.12
N GLY A 154 50.09 0.22 10.66
CA GLY A 154 49.68 0.99 11.82
C GLY A 154 49.08 2.36 11.55
N GLN A 155 47.83 2.40 11.08
CA GLN A 155 46.82 3.38 11.54
C GLN A 155 45.50 3.13 10.80
N ILE A 156 44.52 2.51 11.47
CA ILE A 156 43.12 2.60 11.03
C ILE A 156 42.29 3.17 12.17
N SER A 157 41.85 4.40 11.93
CA SER A 157 40.95 5.23 12.72
C SER A 157 39.70 4.44 13.15
N SER A 158 39.62 4.12 14.45
CA SER A 158 38.45 3.51 15.09
C SER A 158 37.57 4.60 15.71
N ASN A 159 36.71 5.23 14.91
CA ASN A 159 35.70 6.18 15.42
C ASN A 159 34.26 5.75 15.10
N ASP A 160 34.06 4.55 14.57
CA ASP A 160 32.75 3.96 14.37
C ASP A 160 32.24 3.39 15.71
N SER A 161 30.98 3.68 16.06
CA SER A 161 30.40 3.22 17.32
C SER A 161 30.46 1.69 17.43
N LYS A 162 31.04 1.18 18.52
CA LYS A 162 31.16 -0.27 18.79
C LYS A 162 29.81 -1.00 18.65
N VAL A 163 28.73 -0.32 19.02
CA VAL A 163 27.35 -0.81 18.93
C VAL A 163 26.88 -0.95 17.48
N GLY A 164 27.15 0.04 16.62
CA GLY A 164 26.75 -0.02 15.21
C GLY A 164 27.45 -1.16 14.47
N GLN A 165 28.74 -1.37 14.74
CA GLN A 165 29.47 -2.50 14.17
C GLN A 165 28.99 -3.85 14.69
N ALA A 166 28.64 -3.96 15.97
CA ALA A 166 28.08 -5.20 16.54
C ALA A 166 26.72 -5.55 15.90
N LEU A 167 25.84 -4.56 15.74
CA LEU A 167 24.55 -4.73 15.09
C LEU A 167 24.71 -5.16 13.62
N LEU A 168 25.58 -4.50 12.86
CA LEU A 168 25.84 -4.86 11.46
C LEU A 168 26.43 -6.27 11.32
N ARG A 169 27.32 -6.68 12.23
CA ARG A 169 27.85 -8.05 12.27
C ARG A 169 26.75 -9.07 12.58
N TYR A 170 25.85 -8.76 13.49
CA TYR A 170 24.70 -9.61 13.80
C TYR A 170 23.78 -9.77 12.58
N LEU A 171 23.38 -8.66 11.94
CA LEU A 171 22.51 -8.69 10.76
C LEU A 171 23.13 -9.45 9.58
N THR A 172 24.46 -9.40 9.43
CA THR A 172 25.18 -10.10 8.37
C THR A 172 25.60 -11.53 8.73
N SER A 173 25.34 -11.99 9.96
CA SER A 173 25.79 -13.31 10.44
C SER A 173 24.87 -14.47 10.05
N PHE A 174 23.64 -14.18 9.60
CA PHE A 174 22.68 -15.22 9.28
C PHE A 174 23.03 -15.98 8.01
N SER A 175 22.90 -17.31 8.07
CA SER A 175 23.05 -18.16 6.87
C SER A 175 21.87 -17.96 5.93
N HIS A 176 22.07 -18.14 4.62
CA HIS A 176 20.99 -18.05 3.61
C HIS A 176 19.79 -18.94 3.98
N ARG A 177 20.04 -20.18 4.44
CA ARG A 177 18.97 -21.10 4.85
C ARG A 177 18.17 -20.57 6.04
N THR A 178 18.85 -19.93 6.99
CA THR A 178 18.19 -19.32 8.16
C THR A 178 17.29 -18.15 7.74
N VAL A 179 17.76 -17.31 6.82
CA VAL A 179 16.98 -16.17 6.29
C VAL A 179 15.73 -16.67 5.55
N GLU A 180 15.85 -17.72 4.73
CA GLU A 180 14.69 -18.31 4.04
C GLU A 180 13.65 -18.87 5.03
N ILE A 181 14.09 -19.62 6.04
CA ILE A 181 13.19 -20.18 7.06
C ILE A 181 12.50 -19.05 7.83
N LEU A 182 13.24 -18.03 8.26
CA LEU A 182 12.66 -16.87 8.95
C LEU A 182 11.65 -16.14 8.06
N SER A 183 11.95 -15.99 6.77
CA SER A 183 11.08 -15.30 5.82
C SER A 183 9.79 -16.10 5.57
N ALA A 184 9.87 -17.42 5.44
CA ALA A 184 8.69 -18.28 5.33
C ALA A 184 7.82 -18.20 6.59
N ILE A 185 8.43 -18.23 7.78
CA ILE A 185 7.70 -18.06 9.05
C ILE A 185 7.04 -16.68 9.12
N ALA A 186 7.79 -15.62 8.77
CA ALA A 186 7.28 -14.24 8.75
C ALA A 186 6.12 -14.08 7.75
N MET A 187 6.19 -14.73 6.58
CA MET A 187 5.10 -14.74 5.60
C MET A 187 3.84 -15.38 6.18
N VAL A 188 3.95 -16.58 6.78
CA VAL A 188 2.80 -17.29 7.35
C VAL A 188 2.18 -16.49 8.50
N ILE A 189 3.00 -15.95 9.41
CA ILE A 189 2.53 -15.11 10.51
C ILE A 189 1.86 -13.84 9.95
N GLY A 190 2.51 -13.18 9.00
CA GLY A 190 2.02 -11.93 8.41
C GLY A 190 0.67 -12.10 7.73
N VAL A 191 0.51 -13.15 6.90
CA VAL A 191 -0.78 -13.49 6.26
C VAL A 191 -1.83 -13.81 7.32
N THR A 192 -1.48 -14.61 8.33
CA THR A 192 -2.41 -14.97 9.41
C THR A 192 -2.90 -13.73 10.17
N MET A 193 -1.99 -12.81 10.52
CA MET A 193 -2.34 -11.55 11.18
C MET A 193 -3.26 -10.69 10.32
N LEU A 194 -2.97 -10.57 9.02
CA LEU A 194 -3.79 -9.80 8.09
C LEU A 194 -5.20 -10.40 7.94
N THR A 195 -5.31 -11.72 7.87
CA THR A 195 -6.60 -12.41 7.80
C THR A 195 -7.40 -12.31 9.10
N ALA A 196 -6.73 -12.27 10.26
CA ALA A 196 -7.37 -12.21 11.56
C ALA A 196 -7.90 -10.81 11.93
N HIS A 197 -7.55 -9.77 11.16
CA HIS A 197 -8.05 -8.41 11.36
C HIS A 197 -9.58 -8.30 11.21
N TYR A 198 -10.18 -9.12 10.34
CA TYR A 198 -11.63 -9.12 10.11
C TYR A 198 -12.36 -10.10 11.04
N ASN A 199 -12.75 -9.63 12.22
CA ASN A 199 -13.80 -10.29 13.00
C ASN A 199 -15.14 -9.62 12.65
N GLU A 200 -15.93 -10.25 11.79
CA GLU A 200 -17.33 -9.83 11.59
C GLU A 200 -18.13 -10.07 12.87
N VAL A 201 -19.03 -9.13 13.19
CA VAL A 201 -19.92 -9.22 14.35
C VAL A 201 -20.78 -10.48 14.21
N GLY A 202 -20.55 -11.49 15.06
CA GLY A 202 -21.33 -12.73 15.12
C GLY A 202 -20.60 -14.01 14.69
N ILE A 203 -19.33 -13.93 14.24
CA ILE A 203 -18.48 -15.10 13.99
C ILE A 203 -17.58 -15.35 15.21
N SER A 204 -17.25 -16.61 15.51
CA SER A 204 -16.32 -16.98 16.58
C SER A 204 -14.97 -16.27 16.41
N GLU A 205 -14.49 -15.62 17.48
CA GLU A 205 -13.23 -14.88 17.50
C GLU A 205 -12.04 -15.77 17.08
N ASN A 206 -11.28 -15.33 16.07
CA ASN A 206 -10.09 -16.03 15.61
C ASN A 206 -8.99 -16.01 16.69
N ILE A 207 -8.26 -17.12 16.89
CA ILE A 207 -7.19 -17.24 17.91
C ILE A 207 -6.17 -16.09 17.84
N PRO A 208 -5.63 -15.70 16.65
CA PRO A 208 -4.66 -14.60 16.58
C PRO A 208 -5.24 -13.27 17.05
N HIS A 209 -6.51 -13.00 16.77
CA HIS A 209 -7.19 -11.80 17.24
C HIS A 209 -7.44 -11.85 18.75
N TRP A 210 -7.89 -12.99 19.27
CA TRP A 210 -8.05 -13.20 20.71
C TRP A 210 -6.74 -12.91 21.45
N ILE A 211 -5.60 -13.44 20.96
CA ILE A 211 -4.28 -13.16 21.53
C ILE A 211 -3.98 -11.66 21.49
N ALA A 212 -4.15 -11.03 20.32
CA ALA A 212 -3.83 -9.62 20.15
C ALA A 212 -4.65 -8.72 21.08
N ARG A 213 -5.93 -9.04 21.29
CA ARG A 213 -6.85 -8.28 22.16
C ARG A 213 -6.44 -8.30 23.63
N HIS A 214 -5.79 -9.37 24.09
CA HIS A 214 -5.35 -9.47 25.48
C HIS A 214 -3.97 -8.83 25.73
N ILE A 215 -3.19 -8.59 24.67
CA ILE A 215 -1.81 -8.09 24.76
C ILE A 215 -1.73 -6.61 24.37
N PHE A 216 -2.49 -6.19 23.36
CA PHE A 216 -2.38 -4.87 22.74
C PHE A 216 -3.64 -4.05 22.93
N TRP A 217 -3.45 -2.75 23.19
CA TRP A 217 -4.53 -1.78 23.34
C TRP A 217 -5.37 -1.60 22.07
N LEU A 218 -4.75 -1.74 20.90
CA LEU A 218 -5.37 -1.59 19.58
C LEU A 218 -5.09 -2.84 18.73
N PRO A 219 -5.79 -3.96 19.00
CA PRO A 219 -5.47 -5.26 18.38
C PRO A 219 -5.64 -5.25 16.87
N ASP A 220 -6.68 -4.60 16.36
CA ASP A 220 -6.98 -4.56 14.92
C ASP A 220 -5.87 -3.85 14.13
N LEU A 221 -5.47 -2.68 14.64
CA LEU A 221 -4.39 -1.88 14.06
C LEU A 221 -3.05 -2.62 14.21
N PHE A 222 -2.80 -3.27 15.35
CA PHE A 222 -1.60 -4.08 15.53
C PHE A 222 -1.51 -5.19 14.47
N LEU A 223 -2.58 -5.96 14.28
CA LEU A 223 -2.63 -7.09 13.34
C LEU A 223 -2.43 -6.64 11.89
N ILE A 224 -3.15 -5.60 11.45
CA ILE A 224 -3.10 -5.16 10.05
C ILE A 224 -1.73 -4.60 9.66
N TYR A 225 -1.14 -3.73 10.48
CA TYR A 225 0.11 -3.04 10.11
C TYR A 225 1.32 -3.95 10.29
N HIS A 226 1.41 -4.72 11.37
CA HIS A 226 2.54 -5.64 11.57
C HIS A 226 2.43 -6.85 10.63
N GLY A 227 1.21 -7.30 10.33
CA GLY A 227 0.98 -8.32 9.31
C GLY A 227 1.49 -7.89 7.94
N ALA A 228 1.15 -6.66 7.52
CA ALA A 228 1.65 -6.08 6.27
C ALA A 228 3.18 -5.93 6.25
N ILE A 229 3.79 -5.43 7.34
CA ILE A 229 5.26 -5.29 7.45
C ILE A 229 5.94 -6.66 7.33
N LEU A 230 5.44 -7.69 8.00
CA LEU A 230 6.02 -9.04 7.96
C LEU A 230 5.96 -9.64 6.57
N ILE A 231 4.85 -9.47 5.85
CA ILE A 231 4.72 -9.93 4.46
C ILE A 231 5.76 -9.25 3.58
N VAL A 232 5.89 -7.91 3.66
CA VAL A 232 6.86 -7.15 2.84
C VAL A 232 8.28 -7.60 3.15
N VAL A 233 8.66 -7.67 4.43
CA VAL A 233 10.00 -8.13 4.85
C VAL A 233 10.27 -9.56 4.36
N ALA A 234 9.29 -10.46 4.46
CA ALA A 234 9.42 -11.82 3.96
C ALA A 234 9.62 -11.88 2.44
N THR A 235 8.92 -11.05 1.67
CA THR A 235 9.12 -10.97 0.21
C THR A 235 10.47 -10.38 -0.19
N MET A 236 11.00 -9.43 0.58
CA MET A 236 12.29 -8.82 0.30
C MET A 236 13.47 -9.75 0.63
N CYS A 237 13.34 -10.57 1.67
CA CYS A 237 14.42 -11.40 2.18
C CYS A 237 14.50 -12.80 1.55
N SER A 238 13.45 -13.25 0.85
CA SER A 238 13.33 -14.63 0.37
C SER A 238 13.47 -14.75 -1.14
N THR A 239 14.43 -15.55 -1.58
CA THR A 239 14.61 -15.97 -2.98
C THR A 239 13.54 -16.97 -3.43
N PHE A 240 12.87 -17.64 -2.48
CA PHE A 240 11.77 -18.55 -2.79
C PHE A 240 10.52 -17.81 -3.31
N PHE A 241 10.23 -16.63 -2.76
CA PHE A 241 9.07 -15.83 -3.19
C PHE A 241 9.38 -14.97 -4.42
N GLU A 242 10.65 -14.73 -4.75
CA GLU A 242 11.07 -13.91 -5.89
C GLU A 242 10.40 -14.27 -7.23
N PRO A 243 10.30 -15.55 -7.66
CA PRO A 243 9.70 -15.90 -8.96
C PRO A 243 8.21 -15.56 -9.06
N LEU A 244 7.50 -15.52 -7.92
CA LEU A 244 6.09 -15.16 -7.87
C LEU A 244 5.87 -13.68 -8.21
N PHE A 245 6.82 -12.80 -7.84
CA PHE A 245 6.73 -11.35 -8.03
C PHE A 245 7.46 -10.83 -9.26
N THR A 246 8.34 -11.63 -9.86
CA THR A 246 9.18 -11.23 -11.01
C THR A 246 8.71 -11.80 -12.35
N ASN A 247 7.63 -12.58 -12.39
CA ASN A 247 7.10 -13.10 -13.64
C ASN A 247 6.43 -12.00 -14.49
N ALA A 248 6.32 -12.25 -15.81
CA ALA A 248 5.80 -11.27 -16.76
C ALA A 248 4.37 -10.79 -16.45
N LEU A 249 3.50 -11.67 -15.93
CA LEU A 249 2.14 -11.31 -15.57
C LEU A 249 2.12 -10.39 -14.35
N THR A 250 2.83 -10.74 -13.28
CA THR A 250 2.90 -9.94 -12.05
C THR A 250 3.53 -8.58 -12.32
N LEU A 251 4.59 -8.52 -13.14
CA LEU A 251 5.20 -7.26 -13.55
C LEU A 251 4.25 -6.39 -14.37
N TYR A 252 3.52 -6.97 -15.33
CA TYR A 252 2.49 -6.26 -16.09
C TYR A 252 1.37 -5.72 -15.19
N LEU A 253 0.85 -6.54 -14.27
CA LEU A 253 -0.15 -6.12 -13.29
C LEU A 253 0.39 -5.02 -12.38
N GLY A 254 1.69 -5.05 -12.07
CA GLY A 254 2.39 -3.98 -11.36
C GLY A 254 2.41 -2.66 -12.14
N GLU A 255 2.67 -2.70 -13.44
CA GLU A 255 2.68 -1.50 -14.30
C GLU A 255 1.31 -0.81 -14.37
N ILE A 256 0.22 -1.59 -14.39
CA ILE A 256 -1.16 -1.06 -14.45
C ILE A 256 -1.84 -0.95 -13.08
N SER A 257 -1.14 -1.25 -11.98
CA SER A 257 -1.70 -1.36 -10.63
C SER A 257 -2.43 -0.09 -10.17
N PHE A 258 -1.84 1.08 -10.41
CA PHE A 258 -2.47 2.37 -10.12
C PHE A 258 -3.74 2.58 -10.95
N GLY A 259 -3.72 2.16 -12.22
CA GLY A 259 -4.89 2.16 -13.09
C GLY A 259 -6.00 1.26 -12.55
N ILE A 260 -5.68 0.03 -12.13
CA ILE A 260 -6.62 -0.90 -11.50
C ILE A 260 -7.26 -0.25 -10.27
N TYR A 261 -6.45 0.33 -9.39
CA TYR A 261 -6.92 1.01 -8.19
C TYR A 261 -7.89 2.17 -8.51
N LEU A 262 -7.63 2.99 -9.53
CA LEU A 262 -8.52 4.09 -9.87
C LEU A 262 -9.83 3.65 -10.57
N VAL A 263 -9.73 2.69 -11.49
CA VAL A 263 -10.87 2.37 -12.37
C VAL A 263 -11.79 1.30 -11.78
N HIS A 264 -11.30 0.42 -10.90
CA HIS A 264 -12.10 -0.69 -10.39
C HIS A 264 -13.40 -0.22 -9.72
N GLY A 265 -13.32 0.85 -8.92
CA GLY A 265 -14.49 1.44 -8.26
C GLY A 265 -15.53 1.91 -9.27
N SER A 266 -15.09 2.58 -10.35
CA SER A 266 -15.97 3.07 -11.41
C SER A 266 -16.60 1.94 -12.23
N VAL A 267 -15.82 0.91 -12.58
CA VAL A 267 -16.30 -0.26 -13.33
C VAL A 267 -17.28 -1.09 -12.49
N PHE A 268 -16.99 -1.25 -11.21
CA PHE A 268 -17.87 -1.94 -10.28
C PHE A 268 -19.19 -1.19 -10.09
N LYS A 269 -19.11 0.14 -9.95
CA LYS A 269 -20.25 1.05 -9.85
C LYS A 269 -21.10 1.18 -11.12
N SER A 270 -20.58 0.76 -12.28
CA SER A 270 -21.35 0.65 -13.51
C SER A 270 -21.73 -0.80 -13.79
N LEU A 271 -20.80 -1.58 -14.36
CA LEU A 271 -21.02 -2.95 -14.80
C LEU A 271 -21.29 -3.91 -13.64
N GLY A 272 -20.56 -3.77 -12.53
CA GLY A 272 -20.65 -4.69 -11.38
C GLY A 272 -22.07 -4.84 -10.85
N TYR A 273 -22.79 -3.73 -10.65
CA TYR A 273 -24.16 -3.75 -10.16
C TYR A 273 -25.16 -4.41 -11.12
N PHE A 274 -24.92 -4.41 -12.43
CA PHE A 274 -25.76 -5.16 -13.38
C PHE A 274 -25.49 -6.67 -13.33
N ILE A 275 -24.25 -7.07 -13.05
CA ILE A 275 -23.83 -8.48 -13.09
C ILE A 275 -24.18 -9.21 -11.81
N ILE A 276 -24.09 -8.56 -10.64
CA ILE A 276 -24.35 -9.20 -9.34
C ILE A 276 -25.72 -9.90 -9.30
N PRO A 277 -26.85 -9.26 -9.67
CA PRO A 277 -28.16 -9.92 -9.68
C PRO A 277 -28.19 -11.17 -10.56
N LEU A 278 -27.62 -11.07 -11.76
CA LEU A 278 -27.58 -12.18 -12.72
C LEU A 278 -26.72 -13.33 -12.18
N ALA A 279 -25.56 -13.02 -11.62
CA ALA A 279 -24.66 -14.02 -11.06
C ALA A 279 -25.28 -14.74 -9.86
N VAL A 280 -26.00 -14.00 -8.99
CA VAL A 280 -26.73 -14.57 -7.86
C VAL A 280 -27.85 -15.48 -8.34
N GLN A 281 -28.70 -15.04 -9.27
CA GLN A 281 -29.77 -15.86 -9.86
C GLN A 281 -29.22 -17.15 -10.49
N ARG A 282 -28.08 -17.07 -11.19
CA ARG A 282 -27.44 -18.24 -11.80
C ARG A 282 -26.82 -19.19 -10.78
N ALA A 283 -26.31 -18.68 -9.67
CA ALA A 283 -25.69 -19.49 -8.63
C ALA A 283 -26.72 -20.18 -7.71
N THR A 284 -27.87 -19.54 -7.46
CA THR A 284 -28.91 -20.06 -6.54
C THR A 284 -30.08 -20.71 -7.25
N GLY A 285 -30.28 -20.42 -8.55
CA GLY A 285 -31.48 -20.81 -9.28
C GLY A 285 -32.73 -20.02 -8.86
N SER A 286 -32.56 -18.91 -8.14
CA SER A 286 -33.65 -18.02 -7.72
C SER A 286 -34.33 -17.37 -8.93
N SER A 287 -35.64 -17.13 -8.80
CA SER A 287 -36.46 -16.50 -9.83
C SER A 287 -36.21 -14.99 -9.89
N ALA A 288 -36.31 -14.40 -11.08
CA ALA A 288 -36.09 -12.97 -11.30
C ALA A 288 -37.04 -12.04 -10.51
N ASN A 289 -38.15 -12.57 -10.00
CA ASN A 289 -39.15 -11.82 -9.23
C ASN A 289 -38.94 -11.88 -7.70
N GLU A 290 -37.94 -12.62 -7.22
CA GLU A 290 -37.64 -12.67 -5.78
C GLU A 290 -36.85 -11.40 -5.39
N SER A 291 -37.34 -10.67 -4.38
CA SER A 291 -36.63 -9.50 -3.87
C SER A 291 -35.39 -9.96 -3.10
N ILE A 292 -34.22 -9.76 -3.70
CA ILE A 292 -32.92 -10.11 -3.11
C ILE A 292 -32.52 -8.97 -2.17
N ASP A 293 -32.88 -9.08 -0.89
CA ASP A 293 -32.55 -8.11 0.15
C ASP A 293 -31.41 -8.59 1.07
N THR A 294 -31.11 -7.79 2.09
CA THR A 294 -30.04 -8.06 3.07
C THR A 294 -30.25 -9.36 3.85
N ALA A 295 -31.51 -9.65 4.19
CA ALA A 295 -31.92 -10.83 4.94
C ALA A 295 -31.93 -12.08 4.06
N TRP A 296 -32.08 -11.93 2.76
CA TRP A 296 -31.92 -12.98 1.78
C TRP A 296 -30.45 -13.38 1.65
N PHE A 297 -29.54 -12.41 1.50
CA PHE A 297 -28.10 -12.68 1.41
C PHE A 297 -27.53 -13.37 2.66
N SER A 298 -28.02 -13.04 3.85
CA SER A 298 -27.56 -13.68 5.10
C SER A 298 -27.97 -15.15 5.21
N LYS A 299 -28.98 -15.59 4.46
CA LYS A 299 -29.43 -16.99 4.39
C LYS A 299 -28.75 -17.78 3.27
N MET A 300 -28.01 -17.11 2.40
CA MET A 300 -27.36 -17.73 1.25
C MET A 300 -26.26 -18.70 1.71
N PRO A 301 -26.27 -19.98 1.27
CA PRO A 301 -25.19 -20.91 1.55
C PRO A 301 -23.85 -20.39 1.03
N GLN A 302 -22.78 -20.54 1.82
CA GLN A 302 -21.45 -20.00 1.50
C GLN A 302 -20.91 -20.47 0.13
N GLY A 303 -21.19 -21.73 -0.26
CA GLY A 303 -20.80 -22.25 -1.57
C GLY A 303 -21.49 -21.55 -2.75
N GLN A 304 -22.76 -21.16 -2.59
CA GLN A 304 -23.48 -20.41 -3.62
C GLN A 304 -23.02 -18.96 -3.66
N ALA A 305 -22.73 -18.34 -2.50
CA ALA A 305 -22.15 -17.01 -2.42
C ALA A 305 -20.78 -16.95 -3.10
N PHE A 306 -19.93 -17.96 -2.87
CA PHE A 306 -18.65 -18.12 -3.56
C PHE A 306 -18.83 -18.25 -5.07
N LEU A 307 -19.77 -19.08 -5.52
CA LEU A 307 -20.04 -19.24 -6.95
C LEU A 307 -20.55 -17.95 -7.61
N ALA A 308 -21.49 -17.24 -6.97
CA ALA A 308 -21.99 -15.94 -7.45
C ALA A 308 -20.86 -14.89 -7.53
N GLY A 309 -19.99 -14.86 -6.51
CA GLY A 309 -18.80 -14.02 -6.49
C GLY A 309 -17.83 -14.37 -7.62
N LEU A 310 -17.57 -15.66 -7.84
CA LEU A 310 -16.69 -16.14 -8.90
C LEU A 310 -17.23 -15.79 -10.30
N LEU A 311 -18.53 -16.00 -10.54
CA LEU A 311 -19.19 -15.64 -11.80
C LEU A 311 -19.11 -14.13 -12.07
N SER A 312 -19.37 -13.32 -11.04
CA SER A 312 -19.22 -11.86 -11.14
C SER A 312 -17.78 -11.46 -11.42
N TYR A 313 -16.82 -12.07 -10.73
CA TYR A 313 -15.39 -11.79 -10.86
C TYR A 313 -14.86 -12.13 -12.26
N ILE A 314 -15.25 -13.27 -12.83
CA ILE A 314 -14.84 -13.70 -14.18
C ILE A 314 -15.29 -12.69 -15.25
N ILE A 315 -16.41 -12.01 -15.04
CA ILE A 315 -16.93 -11.01 -15.99
C ILE A 315 -16.33 -9.63 -15.73
N VAL A 316 -16.30 -9.18 -14.47
CA VAL A 316 -15.88 -7.81 -14.12
C VAL A 316 -14.36 -7.65 -14.16
N CYS A 317 -13.59 -8.64 -13.72
CA CYS A 317 -12.13 -8.55 -13.63
C CYS A 317 -11.45 -8.27 -14.99
N PRO A 318 -11.78 -8.96 -16.09
CA PRO A 318 -11.22 -8.62 -17.41
C PRO A 318 -11.53 -7.19 -17.85
N VAL A 319 -12.73 -6.68 -17.55
CA VAL A 319 -13.12 -5.30 -17.88
C VAL A 319 -12.33 -4.30 -17.05
N VAL A 320 -12.08 -4.58 -15.76
CA VAL A 320 -11.22 -3.76 -14.91
C VAL A 320 -9.78 -3.74 -15.45
N ILE A 321 -9.20 -4.90 -15.78
CA ILE A 321 -7.84 -4.99 -16.34
C ILE A 321 -7.74 -4.23 -17.66
N TRP A 322 -8.72 -4.38 -18.55
CA TRP A 322 -8.78 -3.67 -19.82
C TRP A 322 -8.90 -2.15 -19.63
N ALA A 323 -9.83 -1.70 -18.79
CA ALA A 323 -10.00 -0.27 -18.50
C ALA A 323 -8.74 0.32 -17.84
N ALA A 324 -8.07 -0.44 -16.99
CA ALA A 324 -6.82 -0.05 -16.34
C ALA A 324 -5.66 0.08 -17.34
N ASP A 325 -5.53 -0.86 -18.29
CA ASP A 325 -4.53 -0.77 -19.38
C ASP A 325 -4.78 0.45 -20.27
N LEU A 326 -6.03 0.76 -20.60
CA LEU A 326 -6.38 1.99 -21.33
C LEU A 326 -5.99 3.24 -20.53
N PHE A 327 -6.38 3.29 -19.24
CA PHE A 327 -6.01 4.40 -18.36
C PHE A 327 -4.49 4.58 -18.29
N TRP A 328 -3.76 3.48 -18.14
CA TRP A 328 -2.30 3.50 -18.08
C TRP A 328 -1.66 4.05 -19.37
N ARG A 329 -2.12 3.59 -20.54
CA ARG A 329 -1.59 4.02 -21.85
C ARG A 329 -1.88 5.48 -22.18
N PHE A 330 -3.10 5.93 -21.89
CA PHE A 330 -3.58 7.23 -22.36
C PHE A 330 -3.48 8.35 -21.33
N ILE A 331 -3.43 8.03 -20.04
CA ILE A 331 -3.44 9.04 -18.97
C ILE A 331 -2.16 8.96 -18.15
N ASP A 332 -1.87 7.80 -17.54
CA ASP A 332 -0.77 7.70 -16.58
C ASP A 332 0.61 7.89 -17.24
N LYS A 333 0.95 7.05 -18.22
CA LYS A 333 2.24 7.10 -18.91
C LYS A 333 2.53 8.45 -19.57
N PRO A 334 1.58 9.11 -20.26
CA PRO A 334 1.76 10.48 -20.75
C PRO A 334 1.94 11.52 -19.64
N SER A 335 1.24 11.38 -18.51
CA SER A 335 1.38 12.31 -17.37
C SER A 335 2.78 12.25 -16.75
N VAL A 336 3.32 11.04 -16.54
CA VAL A 336 4.70 10.87 -16.06
C VAL A 336 5.72 11.44 -17.06
N ALA A 337 5.51 11.19 -18.36
CA ALA A 337 6.38 11.73 -19.39
C ALA A 337 6.34 13.27 -19.44
N TYR A 338 5.17 13.87 -19.23
CA TYR A 338 5.01 15.32 -19.14
C TYR A 338 5.76 15.89 -17.92
N THR A 339 5.59 15.30 -16.73
CA THR A 339 6.30 15.74 -15.52
C THR A 339 7.81 15.68 -15.68
N LYS A 340 8.35 14.60 -16.25
CA LYS A 340 9.80 14.48 -16.54
C LYS A 340 10.30 15.54 -17.52
N ARG A 341 9.49 15.91 -18.53
CA ARG A 341 9.83 16.99 -19.47
C ARG A 341 9.86 18.34 -18.76
N LEU A 342 8.89 18.60 -17.89
CA LEU A 342 8.82 19.82 -17.09
C LEU A 342 10.02 19.93 -16.13
N GLU A 343 10.34 18.87 -15.40
CA GLU A 343 11.51 18.78 -14.52
C GLU A 343 12.80 19.11 -15.29
N LYS A 344 13.00 18.46 -16.44
CA LYS A 344 14.17 18.71 -17.30
C LYS A 344 14.22 20.15 -17.83
N ALA A 345 13.07 20.76 -18.10
CA ALA A 345 13.01 22.16 -18.53
C ALA A 345 13.37 23.12 -17.39
N LEU A 346 12.92 22.85 -16.16
CA LEU A 346 13.22 23.67 -14.97
C LEU A 346 14.69 23.56 -14.54
N LEU A 347 15.29 22.37 -14.63
CA LEU A 347 16.70 22.14 -14.27
C LEU A 347 17.70 22.59 -15.33
N ARG A 348 17.24 22.91 -16.55
CA ARG A 348 18.08 23.54 -17.58
C ARG A 348 18.25 25.02 -17.24
N THR A 349 19.19 25.32 -16.35
CA THR A 349 19.67 26.69 -16.15
C THR A 349 20.20 27.21 -17.49
N PRO A 350 19.73 28.37 -18.01
CA PRO A 350 20.37 28.97 -19.16
C PRO A 350 21.81 29.30 -18.79
N ALA A 351 22.77 28.74 -19.53
CA ALA A 351 24.17 29.13 -19.41
C ALA A 351 24.23 30.65 -19.59
N LYS A 352 24.76 31.37 -18.57
CA LYS A 352 25.05 32.80 -18.69
C LYS A 352 25.92 32.96 -19.95
N SER A 353 25.38 33.61 -20.97
CA SER A 353 26.16 34.12 -22.09
C SER A 353 27.11 35.16 -21.53
N SER A 354 28.38 34.78 -21.36
CA SER A 354 29.49 35.66 -21.00
C SER A 354 29.78 36.66 -22.09
#